data_AF-A0A7G1I0H9-F1
#
_entry.id   AF-A0A7G1I0H9-F1
#
_cell.length_a   1.000
_cell.length_b   1.000
_cell.length_c   1.000
_cell.angle_alpha   90.00
_cell.angle_beta   90.00
_cell.angle_gamma   90.00
#
_symmetry.space_group_name_H-M   'P 1'
#
loop_
_entity.id
_entity.type
_entity.pdbx_description
1 polymer ?
#
loop_
_entity_poly.entity_id
_entity_poly.type
_entity_poly.pdbx_seq_one_letter_code
_entity_poly.pdbx_strand_id
1 'polypeptide(L)'
;MGNWANTVRRWSRNIHRDISFLFSGVLVVYAISGIALNHKDSFNSNFDIKKSVYIVGQALPEQQDIKKKDVLLLLEEIGEENQYTKHYFPEKGSLKVFLKGGSNLVVDIASGHAVYEKVTRRPFFSAISRLHYNPGKWWTTFSDIFAISLLVIVLTGFLMIKGRRGLWGIGGIELLIGIAIPLFFLFFW
;
A
#
# COMPACT_ATOMS: atom_id res chain seq x y z
N MET A 1 -46.92 -20.77 8.43
CA MET A 1 -45.49 -20.40 8.59
C MET A 1 -44.65 -20.43 7.31
N GLY A 2 -45.02 -21.16 6.22
CA GLY A 2 -44.19 -21.26 5.00
C GLY A 2 -44.01 -19.97 4.18
N ASN A 3 -45.00 -19.07 4.16
CA ASN A 3 -44.98 -17.89 3.28
C ASN A 3 -44.01 -16.79 3.76
N TRP A 4 -43.95 -16.54 5.07
CA TRP A 4 -43.06 -15.54 5.66
C TRP A 4 -41.58 -15.93 5.52
N ALA A 5 -41.23 -17.17 5.88
CA ALA A 5 -39.85 -17.63 5.79
C ALA A 5 -39.35 -17.69 4.33
N ASN A 6 -40.23 -17.94 3.36
CA ASN A 6 -39.85 -17.88 1.94
C ASN A 6 -39.68 -16.43 1.46
N THR A 7 -40.52 -15.52 1.96
CA THR A 7 -40.39 -14.07 1.70
C THR A 7 -39.07 -13.51 2.23
N VAL A 8 -38.71 -13.81 3.48
CA VAL A 8 -37.44 -13.38 4.10
C VAL A 8 -36.23 -13.85 3.28
N ARG A 9 -36.26 -15.09 2.80
CA ARG A 9 -35.17 -15.65 1.97
C ARG A 9 -35.08 -14.99 0.61
N ARG A 10 -36.22 -14.72 -0.03
CA ARG A 10 -36.26 -14.01 -1.31
C ARG A 10 -35.64 -12.62 -1.17
N TRP A 11 -36.03 -11.88 -0.15
CA TRP A 11 -35.46 -10.57 0.15
C TRP A 11 -33.98 -10.65 0.50
N SER A 12 -33.57 -11.62 1.33
CA SER A 12 -32.16 -11.82 1.68
C SER A 12 -31.30 -12.05 0.44
N ARG A 13 -31.75 -12.87 -0.52
CA ARG A 13 -31.01 -13.07 -1.79
C ARG A 13 -30.86 -11.79 -2.60
N ASN A 14 -31.94 -11.02 -2.74
CA ASN A 14 -31.91 -9.77 -3.51
C ASN A 14 -30.99 -8.74 -2.86
N ILE A 15 -31.16 -8.51 -1.55
CA ILE A 15 -30.34 -7.59 -0.77
C ILE A 15 -28.87 -8.00 -0.78
N HIS A 16 -28.59 -9.29 -0.52
CA HIS A 16 -27.24 -9.83 -0.55
C HIS A 16 -26.58 -9.58 -1.90
N ARG A 17 -27.28 -9.90 -3.00
CA ARG A 17 -26.79 -9.69 -4.36
C ARG A 17 -26.51 -8.21 -4.63
N ASP A 18 -27.51 -7.35 -4.40
CA ASP A 18 -27.45 -5.95 -4.81
C ASP A 18 -26.38 -5.17 -4.02
N ILE A 19 -26.32 -5.37 -2.70
CA ILE A 19 -25.30 -4.75 -1.85
C ILE A 19 -23.92 -5.32 -2.16
N SER A 20 -23.80 -6.64 -2.41
CA SER A 20 -22.50 -7.23 -2.79
C SER A 20 -21.99 -6.63 -4.08
N PHE A 21 -22.82 -6.53 -5.14
CA PHE A 21 -22.39 -5.92 -6.40
C PHE A 21 -22.00 -4.44 -6.24
N LEU A 22 -22.77 -3.68 -5.46
CA LEU A 22 -22.48 -2.27 -5.19
C LEU A 22 -21.09 -2.08 -4.55
N PHE A 23 -20.71 -2.96 -3.63
CA PHE A 23 -19.46 -2.85 -2.86
C PHE A 23 -18.33 -3.77 -3.31
N SER A 24 -18.51 -4.61 -4.33
CA SER A 24 -17.45 -5.48 -4.87
C SER A 24 -16.21 -4.69 -5.29
N GLY A 25 -16.38 -3.48 -5.84
CA GLY A 25 -15.25 -2.62 -6.23
C GLY A 25 -14.37 -2.23 -5.05
N VAL A 26 -14.97 -1.79 -3.94
CA VAL A 26 -14.21 -1.43 -2.73
C VAL A 26 -13.60 -2.66 -2.06
N LEU A 27 -14.29 -3.81 -2.09
CA LEU A 27 -13.74 -5.08 -1.59
C LEU A 27 -12.46 -5.47 -2.33
N VAL A 28 -12.44 -5.38 -3.66
CA VAL A 28 -11.25 -5.66 -4.47
C VAL A 28 -10.11 -4.70 -4.12
N VAL A 29 -10.41 -3.40 -4.00
CA VAL A 29 -9.42 -2.38 -3.60
C VAL A 29 -8.85 -2.70 -2.22
N TYR A 30 -9.69 -3.04 -1.24
CA TYR A 30 -9.26 -3.37 0.14
C TYR A 30 -8.48 -4.68 0.22
N ALA A 31 -8.83 -5.69 -0.57
CA ALA A 31 -8.09 -6.93 -0.65
C ALA A 31 -6.68 -6.72 -1.22
N ILE A 32 -6.56 -6.03 -2.36
CA ILE A 32 -5.27 -5.74 -3.00
C ILE A 32 -4.40 -4.87 -2.11
N SER A 33 -4.96 -3.79 -1.56
CA SER A 33 -4.23 -2.92 -0.64
C SER A 33 -3.84 -3.64 0.64
N GLY A 34 -4.70 -4.48 1.22
CA GLY A 34 -4.37 -5.28 2.40
C GLY A 34 -3.21 -6.24 2.16
N ILE A 35 -3.16 -6.91 1.00
CA ILE A 35 -2.01 -7.74 0.62
C ILE A 35 -0.73 -6.90 0.54
N ALA A 36 -0.80 -5.72 -0.10
CA ALA A 36 0.35 -4.83 -0.20
C ALA A 36 0.83 -4.34 1.18
N LEU A 37 -0.08 -4.06 2.11
CA LEU A 37 0.24 -3.63 3.47
C LEU A 37 0.82 -4.75 4.32
N ASN A 38 0.32 -5.98 4.18
CA ASN A 38 0.87 -7.16 4.86
C ASN A 38 2.31 -7.48 4.43
N HIS A 39 2.69 -7.07 3.21
CA HIS A 39 4.02 -7.30 2.64
C HIS A 39 4.91 -6.06 2.67
N LYS A 40 4.61 -5.05 3.51
CA LYS A 40 5.32 -3.75 3.54
C LYS A 40 6.85 -3.83 3.62
N ASP A 41 7.38 -4.89 4.24
CA ASP A 41 8.82 -5.10 4.40
C ASP A 41 9.49 -5.60 3.11
N SER A 42 8.72 -6.28 2.25
CA SER A 42 9.16 -6.74 0.92
C SER A 42 8.68 -5.85 -0.23
N PHE A 43 7.62 -5.06 -0.02
CA PHE A 43 6.96 -4.25 -1.04
C PHE A 43 6.52 -2.91 -0.44
N ASN A 44 7.15 -1.83 -0.88
CA ASN A 44 6.70 -0.49 -0.53
C ASN A 44 5.62 -0.02 -1.50
N SER A 45 4.39 0.17 -1.01
CA SER A 45 3.27 0.61 -1.85
C SER A 45 3.35 2.07 -2.29
N ASN A 46 4.16 2.88 -1.59
CA ASN A 46 4.31 4.30 -1.88
C ASN A 46 5.42 4.59 -2.89
N PHE A 47 6.54 3.87 -2.79
CA PHE A 47 7.75 4.18 -3.54
C PHE A 47 8.43 2.93 -4.11
N ASP A 48 9.03 3.10 -5.29
CA ASP A 48 10.04 2.22 -5.83
C ASP A 48 11.42 2.85 -5.59
N ILE A 49 12.34 2.11 -4.96
CA ILE A 49 13.69 2.59 -4.66
C ILE A 49 14.69 1.74 -5.44
N LYS A 50 15.41 2.36 -6.37
CA LYS A 50 16.48 1.72 -7.13
C LYS A 50 17.82 2.32 -6.73
N LYS A 51 18.78 1.46 -6.42
CA LYS A 51 20.14 1.84 -6.04
C LYS A 51 21.09 1.49 -7.18
N SER A 52 21.82 2.48 -7.67
CA SER A 52 22.87 2.33 -8.67
C SER A 52 24.19 2.77 -8.09
N VAL A 53 25.21 1.92 -8.22
CA VAL A 53 26.59 2.24 -7.79
C VAL A 53 27.45 2.41 -9.02
N TYR A 54 28.19 3.50 -9.08
CA TYR A 54 29.10 3.81 -10.18
C TYR A 54 30.32 4.59 -9.67
N ILE A 55 31.31 4.74 -10.53
CA ILE A 55 32.46 5.61 -10.30
C ILE A 55 32.28 6.83 -11.17
N VAL A 56 32.37 8.01 -10.58
CA VAL A 56 32.27 9.30 -11.27
C VAL A 56 33.39 9.39 -12.33
N GLY A 57 33.03 9.81 -13.54
CA GLY A 57 33.99 9.87 -14.67
C GLY A 57 35.03 10.98 -14.57
N GLN A 58 34.77 11.99 -13.73
CA GLN A 58 35.63 13.17 -13.56
C GLN A 58 36.20 13.26 -12.14
N ALA A 59 37.46 13.73 -12.04
CA ALA A 59 38.06 14.01 -10.74
C ALA A 59 37.30 15.13 -10.04
N LEU A 60 36.89 14.88 -8.79
CA LEU A 60 36.18 15.86 -7.98
C LEU A 60 37.16 16.86 -7.34
N PRO A 61 36.80 18.15 -7.28
CA PRO A 61 37.55 19.13 -6.48
C PRO A 61 37.61 18.72 -5.02
N GLU A 62 38.53 19.33 -4.25
CA GLU A 62 38.50 19.20 -2.80
C GLU A 62 37.15 19.69 -2.25
N GLN A 63 36.73 19.10 -1.13
CA GLN A 63 35.43 19.35 -0.51
C GLN A 63 35.10 20.85 -0.35
N GLN A 64 36.09 21.68 -0.02
CA GLN A 64 35.93 23.13 0.18
C GLN A 64 35.67 23.91 -1.13
N ASP A 65 36.06 23.34 -2.27
CA ASP A 65 36.01 23.96 -3.59
C ASP A 65 34.84 23.46 -4.44
N ILE A 66 34.12 22.43 -3.99
CA ILE A 66 32.94 21.91 -4.67
C ILE A 66 31.85 22.99 -4.69
N LYS A 67 31.47 23.38 -5.89
CA LYS A 67 30.38 24.33 -6.15
C LYS A 67 29.20 23.60 -6.78
N LYS A 68 28.05 24.29 -6.80
CA LYS A 68 26.84 23.80 -7.46
C LYS A 68 27.09 23.34 -8.90
N LYS A 69 27.96 24.02 -9.65
CA LYS A 69 28.30 23.65 -11.04
C LYS A 69 28.89 22.23 -11.13
N ASP A 70 29.74 21.86 -10.17
CA ASP A 70 30.42 20.56 -10.16
C ASP A 70 29.41 19.47 -9.81
N VAL A 71 28.49 19.78 -8.89
CA VAL A 71 27.35 18.91 -8.57
C VAL A 71 26.43 18.70 -9.77
N LEU A 72 26.18 19.73 -10.59
CA LEU A 72 25.33 19.59 -11.77
C LEU A 72 25.97 18.67 -12.82
N LEU A 73 27.29 18.74 -13.02
CA LEU A 73 28.02 17.82 -13.91
C LEU A 73 27.90 16.37 -13.46
N LEU A 74 27.97 16.10 -12.13
CA LEU A 74 27.73 14.76 -11.59
C LEU A 74 26.32 14.24 -11.91
N LEU A 75 25.33 15.14 -11.86
CA LEU A 75 23.94 14.79 -12.14
C LEU A 75 23.68 14.60 -13.64
N GLU A 76 24.43 15.28 -14.52
CA GLU A 76 24.35 15.07 -15.98
C GLU A 76 24.77 13.64 -16.36
N GLU A 77 25.76 13.05 -15.68
CA GLU A 77 26.18 11.64 -15.92
C GLU A 77 25.04 10.64 -15.72
N ILE A 78 24.06 10.98 -14.87
CA ILE A 78 22.88 10.16 -14.57
C ILE A 78 21.56 10.75 -15.13
N GLY A 79 21.63 11.88 -15.85
CA GLY A 79 20.47 12.56 -16.45
C GLY A 79 19.48 13.16 -15.44
N GLU A 80 19.94 13.60 -14.27
CA GLU A 80 19.11 14.12 -13.17
C GLU A 80 19.44 15.59 -12.81
N GLU A 81 20.15 16.33 -13.66
CA GLU A 81 20.61 17.70 -13.44
C GLU A 81 19.45 18.68 -13.17
N ASN A 82 18.31 18.45 -13.82
CA ASN A 82 17.08 19.23 -13.64
C ASN A 82 16.33 18.95 -12.33
N GLN A 83 16.73 17.90 -11.60
CA GLN A 83 16.13 17.50 -10.31
C GLN A 83 16.90 18.03 -9.10
N TYR A 84 18.03 18.72 -9.29
CA TYR A 84 18.81 19.28 -8.18
C TYR A 84 17.95 20.13 -7.23
N THR A 85 18.11 19.88 -5.93
CA THR A 85 17.50 20.70 -4.87
C THR A 85 18.57 21.38 -4.02
N LYS A 86 19.41 20.59 -3.33
CA LYS A 86 20.48 21.09 -2.46
C LYS A 86 21.54 20.01 -2.27
N HIS A 87 22.73 20.39 -1.81
CA HIS A 87 23.77 19.45 -1.39
C HIS A 87 24.40 19.90 -0.08
N TYR A 88 25.02 18.96 0.64
CA TYR A 88 25.81 19.20 1.84
C TYR A 88 26.82 18.08 2.03
N PHE A 89 27.68 18.22 3.03
CA PHE A 89 28.68 17.22 3.38
C PHE A 89 28.33 16.61 4.74
N PRO A 90 27.74 15.39 4.78
CA PRO A 90 27.41 14.74 6.05
C PRO A 90 28.65 14.42 6.90
N GLU A 91 29.78 14.13 6.25
CA GLU A 91 31.07 13.86 6.87
C GLU A 91 32.21 14.29 5.93
N LYS A 92 33.44 14.32 6.43
CA LYS A 92 34.62 14.70 5.65
C LYS A 92 34.81 13.72 4.49
N GLY A 93 34.90 14.22 3.26
CA GLY A 93 35.07 13.41 2.06
C GLY A 93 33.76 12.84 1.48
N SER A 94 32.60 13.11 2.08
CA SER A 94 31.31 12.63 1.59
C SER A 94 30.44 13.79 1.11
N LEU A 95 30.06 13.79 -0.16
CA LEU A 95 29.11 14.71 -0.76
C LEU A 95 27.73 14.06 -0.84
N LYS A 96 26.70 14.68 -0.26
CA LYS A 96 25.31 14.24 -0.41
C LYS A 96 24.48 15.29 -1.14
N VAL A 97 23.88 14.89 -2.24
CA VAL A 97 23.03 15.70 -3.11
C VAL A 97 21.59 15.21 -3.00
N PHE A 98 20.67 16.12 -2.73
CA PHE A 98 19.23 15.84 -2.70
C PHE A 98 18.58 16.28 -4.00
N LEU A 99 17.71 15.42 -4.50
CA LEU A 99 16.94 15.62 -5.72
C LEU A 99 15.45 15.73 -5.41
N LYS A 100 14.70 16.32 -6.34
CA LYS A 100 13.23 16.35 -6.27
C LYS A 100 12.68 14.91 -6.20
N GLY A 101 11.55 14.75 -5.51
CA GLY A 101 10.91 13.44 -5.36
C GLY A 101 11.53 12.53 -4.29
N GLY A 102 12.58 12.98 -3.59
CA GLY A 102 13.21 12.23 -2.48
C GLY A 102 14.40 11.37 -2.89
N SER A 103 14.74 11.35 -4.18
CA SER A 103 15.97 10.72 -4.68
C SER A 103 17.21 11.45 -4.12
N ASN A 104 18.32 10.73 -4.01
CA ASN A 104 19.57 11.31 -3.54
C ASN A 104 20.77 10.67 -4.22
N LEU A 105 21.89 11.39 -4.25
CA LEU A 105 23.19 10.92 -4.70
C LEU A 105 24.19 11.14 -3.56
N VAL A 106 24.91 10.09 -3.18
CA VAL A 106 26.01 10.15 -2.21
C VAL A 106 27.29 9.81 -2.94
N VAL A 107 28.31 10.66 -2.83
CA VAL A 107 29.60 10.48 -3.50
C VAL A 107 30.73 10.58 -2.49
N ASP A 108 31.61 9.60 -2.51
CA ASP A 108 32.92 9.69 -1.87
C ASP A 108 33.85 10.51 -2.78
N ILE A 109 34.32 11.65 -2.28
CA ILE A 109 35.07 12.64 -3.05
C ILE A 109 36.45 12.10 -3.44
N ALA A 110 37.10 11.33 -2.55
CA ALA A 110 38.46 10.86 -2.77
C ALA A 110 38.53 9.76 -3.83
N SER A 111 37.57 8.84 -3.79
CA SER A 111 37.53 7.67 -4.65
C SER A 111 36.61 7.82 -5.85
N GLY A 112 35.74 8.84 -5.86
CA GLY A 112 34.71 9.02 -6.87
C GLY A 112 33.59 7.99 -6.81
N HIS A 113 33.54 7.13 -5.79
CA HIS A 113 32.48 6.15 -5.64
C HIS A 113 31.15 6.85 -5.35
N ALA A 114 30.20 6.65 -6.25
CA ALA A 114 28.89 7.27 -6.20
C ALA A 114 27.80 6.21 -6.01
N VAL A 115 26.85 6.55 -5.15
CA VAL A 115 25.66 5.77 -4.85
C VAL A 115 24.46 6.65 -5.15
N TYR A 116 23.76 6.34 -6.24
CA TYR A 116 22.52 6.99 -6.61
C TYR A 116 21.32 6.18 -6.15
N GLU A 117 20.46 6.79 -5.34
CA GLU A 117 19.18 6.23 -4.90
C GLU A 117 18.04 6.96 -5.60
N LYS A 118 17.44 6.30 -6.59
CA LYS A 118 16.26 6.79 -7.32
C LYS A 118 15.00 6.38 -6.58
N VAL A 119 14.26 7.36 -6.09
CA VAL A 119 12.96 7.19 -5.44
C VAL A 119 11.85 7.61 -6.41
N THR A 120 11.03 6.65 -6.84
CA THR A 120 9.91 6.89 -7.76
C THR A 120 8.60 6.61 -7.05
N ARG A 121 7.62 7.53 -7.12
CA ARG A 121 6.29 7.29 -6.55
C ARG A 121 5.54 6.22 -7.34
N ARG A 122 4.79 5.38 -6.63
CA ARG A 122 3.85 4.40 -7.20
C ARG A 122 2.42 4.95 -7.08
N PRO A 123 1.91 5.72 -8.06
CA PRO A 123 0.67 6.48 -7.88
C PRO A 123 -0.53 5.58 -7.59
N PHE A 124 -0.66 4.46 -8.28
CA PHE A 124 -1.77 3.51 -8.08
C PHE A 124 -1.73 2.85 -6.69
N PHE A 125 -0.63 2.17 -6.35
CA PHE A 125 -0.50 1.46 -5.07
C PHE A 125 -0.53 2.41 -3.87
N SER A 126 0.04 3.61 -4.01
CA SER A 126 -0.01 4.63 -2.97
C SER A 126 -1.44 5.15 -2.76
N ALA A 127 -2.21 5.34 -3.84
CA ALA A 127 -3.59 5.79 -3.74
C ALA A 127 -4.49 4.76 -3.03
N ILE A 128 -4.44 3.49 -3.45
CA ILE A 128 -5.28 2.45 -2.82
C ILE A 128 -4.87 2.17 -1.38
N SER A 129 -3.57 2.23 -1.05
CA SER A 129 -3.10 2.07 0.34
C SER A 129 -3.60 3.22 1.22
N ARG A 130 -3.67 4.43 0.67
CA ARG A 130 -4.21 5.60 1.39
C ARG A 130 -5.70 5.44 1.68
N LEU A 131 -6.47 4.88 0.75
CA LEU A 131 -7.88 4.54 0.99
C LEU A 131 -8.01 3.52 2.14
N HIS A 132 -7.11 2.53 2.19
CA HIS A 132 -7.11 1.52 3.26
C HIS A 132 -6.83 2.12 4.65
N TYR A 133 -5.95 3.10 4.75
CA TYR A 133 -5.60 3.76 6.03
C TYR A 133 -6.57 4.82 6.52
N ASN A 134 -7.53 5.26 5.68
CA ASN A 134 -8.44 6.39 5.89
C ASN A 134 -7.84 7.79 5.61
N PRO A 135 -8.09 8.39 4.43
CA PRO A 135 -7.57 9.68 4.03
C PRO A 135 -8.27 10.90 4.65
N GLY A 136 -9.41 10.73 5.34
CA GLY A 136 -10.12 11.87 5.93
C GLY A 136 -11.59 11.61 6.27
N LYS A 137 -12.24 12.61 6.86
CA LYS A 137 -13.58 12.47 7.49
C LYS A 137 -14.66 11.91 6.56
N TRP A 138 -14.73 12.36 5.31
CA TRP A 138 -15.71 11.84 4.33
C TRP A 138 -15.51 10.35 4.06
N TRP A 139 -14.27 9.89 4.08
CA TRP A 139 -13.96 8.47 3.90
C TRP A 139 -14.29 7.65 5.14
N THR A 140 -14.18 8.21 6.34
CA THR A 140 -14.70 7.56 7.56
C THR A 140 -16.19 7.24 7.41
N THR A 141 -17.00 8.24 7.04
CA THR A 141 -18.45 8.04 6.85
C THR A 141 -18.76 6.98 5.79
N PHE A 142 -18.06 7.01 4.65
CA PHE A 142 -18.19 5.99 3.63
C PHE A 142 -17.80 4.59 4.15
N SER A 143 -16.71 4.51 4.91
CA SER A 143 -16.21 3.25 5.49
C SER A 143 -17.18 2.66 6.51
N ASP A 144 -17.84 3.49 7.32
CA ASP A 144 -18.85 3.05 8.28
C ASP A 144 -20.09 2.49 7.55
N ILE A 145 -20.57 3.17 6.51
CA ILE A 145 -21.67 2.68 5.67
C ILE A 145 -21.29 1.36 5.01
N PHE A 146 -20.06 1.26 4.50
CA PHE A 146 -19.54 0.05 3.89
C PHE A 146 -19.45 -1.09 4.91
N ALA A 147 -18.94 -0.85 6.12
CA ALA A 147 -18.86 -1.85 7.18
C ALA A 147 -20.23 -2.36 7.62
N ILE A 148 -21.21 -1.47 7.82
CA ILE A 148 -22.61 -1.85 8.10
C ILE A 148 -23.16 -2.69 6.94
N SER A 149 -22.86 -2.32 5.70
CA SER A 149 -23.27 -3.07 4.52
C SER A 149 -22.66 -4.47 4.47
N LEU A 150 -21.40 -4.64 4.87
CA LEU A 150 -20.77 -5.96 5.02
C LEU A 150 -21.49 -6.82 6.06
N LEU A 151 -21.90 -6.25 7.20
CA LEU A 151 -22.70 -6.96 8.19
C LEU A 151 -24.03 -7.42 7.59
N VAL A 152 -24.71 -6.56 6.81
CA VAL A 152 -25.93 -6.94 6.10
C VAL A 152 -25.69 -8.07 5.11
N ILE A 153 -24.59 -8.02 4.33
CA ILE A 153 -24.20 -9.11 3.41
C ILE A 153 -24.02 -10.42 4.17
N VAL A 154 -23.30 -10.40 5.30
CA VAL A 154 -23.05 -11.59 6.14
C VAL A 154 -24.37 -12.18 6.65
N LEU A 155 -25.22 -11.36 7.26
CA LEU A 155 -26.50 -11.79 7.84
C LEU A 155 -27.45 -12.33 6.76
N THR A 156 -27.59 -11.62 5.64
CA THR A 156 -28.44 -12.07 4.53
C THR A 156 -27.92 -13.36 3.89
N GLY A 157 -26.60 -13.55 3.86
CA GLY A 157 -25.96 -14.79 3.42
C GLY A 157 -26.36 -16.00 4.27
N PHE A 158 -26.41 -15.83 5.59
CA PHE A 158 -26.86 -16.88 6.50
C PHE A 158 -28.34 -17.23 6.33
N LEU A 159 -29.18 -16.21 6.18
CA LEU A 159 -30.64 -16.38 6.12
C LEU A 159 -31.11 -16.99 4.79
N MET A 160 -30.38 -16.79 3.69
CA MET A 160 -30.81 -17.24 2.37
C MET A 160 -30.64 -18.74 2.09
N ILE A 161 -29.74 -19.43 2.81
CA ILE A 161 -29.38 -20.84 2.57
C ILE A 161 -30.23 -21.78 3.45
N LYS A 162 -30.62 -22.95 2.91
CA LYS A 162 -31.42 -23.98 3.60
C LYS A 162 -30.66 -25.30 3.75
N GLY A 163 -31.14 -26.12 4.69
CA GLY A 163 -30.74 -27.52 4.84
C GLY A 163 -29.29 -27.68 5.27
N ARG A 164 -28.65 -28.76 4.84
CA ARG A 164 -27.29 -29.13 5.24
C ARG A 164 -26.22 -28.07 4.95
N ARG A 165 -26.44 -27.16 4.00
CA ARG A 165 -25.51 -26.04 3.70
C ARG A 165 -25.78 -24.77 4.50
N GLY A 166 -26.86 -24.72 5.28
CA GLY A 166 -27.19 -23.56 6.13
C GLY A 166 -26.45 -23.59 7.47
N LEU A 167 -26.79 -22.63 8.35
CA LEU A 167 -26.17 -22.46 9.68
C LEU A 167 -26.25 -23.69 10.59
N TRP A 168 -27.30 -24.50 10.46
CA TRP A 168 -27.48 -25.70 11.28
C TRP A 168 -26.81 -26.95 10.67
N GLY A 169 -25.97 -26.79 9.64
CA GLY A 169 -25.22 -27.86 9.00
C GLY A 169 -23.77 -27.47 8.73
N ILE A 170 -23.27 -27.79 7.55
CA ILE A 170 -21.89 -27.51 7.12
C ILE A 170 -21.57 -26.02 7.20
N GLY A 171 -22.51 -25.14 6.84
CA GLY A 171 -22.30 -23.69 6.92
C GLY A 171 -22.05 -23.19 8.34
N GLY A 172 -22.61 -23.85 9.36
CA GLY A 172 -22.30 -23.56 10.77
C GLY A 172 -20.88 -23.97 11.16
N ILE A 173 -20.42 -25.12 10.65
CA ILE A 173 -19.04 -25.59 10.87
C ILE A 173 -18.05 -24.64 10.19
N GLU A 174 -18.31 -24.23 8.95
CA GLU A 174 -17.51 -23.24 8.22
C GLU A 174 -17.42 -21.91 8.99
N LEU A 175 -18.55 -21.43 9.53
CA LEU A 175 -18.58 -20.22 10.36
C LEU A 175 -17.73 -20.39 11.63
N LEU A 176 -17.87 -21.51 12.34
CA LEU A 176 -17.09 -21.78 13.56
C LEU A 176 -15.58 -21.83 13.28
N ILE A 177 -15.16 -22.47 12.19
CA ILE A 177 -13.75 -22.47 11.75
C ILE A 177 -13.31 -21.03 11.44
N GLY A 178 -14.13 -20.28 10.70
CA GLY A 178 -13.84 -18.88 10.36
C GLY A 178 -13.69 -17.97 11.58
N ILE A 179 -14.44 -18.22 12.65
CA ILE A 179 -14.30 -17.53 13.94
C ILE A 179 -13.07 -18.03 14.71
N ALA A 180 -12.79 -19.34 14.67
CA ALA A 180 -11.68 -19.94 15.40
C ALA A 180 -10.31 -19.46 14.92
N ILE A 181 -10.13 -19.24 13.61
CA ILE A 181 -8.85 -18.76 13.04
C ILE A 181 -8.38 -17.45 13.67
N PRO A 182 -9.13 -16.33 13.64
CA PRO A 182 -8.69 -15.08 14.26
C PRO A 182 -8.58 -15.20 15.78
N LEU A 183 -9.44 -15.96 16.45
CA LEU A 183 -9.32 -16.18 17.90
C LEU A 183 -8.04 -16.94 18.26
N PHE A 184 -7.63 -17.90 17.44
CA PHE A 184 -6.37 -18.62 17.63
C PHE A 184 -5.18 -17.65 17.61
N PHE A 185 -5.09 -16.79 16.59
CA PHE A 185 -4.03 -15.77 16.52
C PHE A 185 -4.13 -14.73 17.63
N LEU A 186 -5.32 -14.45 18.18
CA LEU A 186 -5.47 -13.51 19.28
C LEU A 186 -4.95 -14.06 20.61
N PHE A 187 -5.08 -15.37 20.85
CA PHE A 187 -4.77 -15.99 22.15
C PHE A 187 -3.45 -16.78 22.19
N PHE A 188 -2.91 -17.17 21.04
CA PHE A 188 -1.75 -18.09 20.97
C PHE A 188 -0.59 -17.56 20.13
N TRP A 189 -0.67 -16.33 19.62
CA TRP A 189 0.42 -15.68 18.89
C TRP A 189 0.87 -14.41 19.61
#